data_AF-A0A7S3F2D2-F1
#
_entry.id   AF-A0A7S3F2D2-F1
#
_cell.length_a   1.000
_cell.length_b   1.000
_cell.length_c   1.000
_cell.angle_alpha   90.00
_cell.angle_beta   90.00
_cell.angle_gamma   90.00
#
_symmetry.space_group_name_H-M   'P 1'
#
loop_
_entity.id
_entity.type
_entity.pdbx_description
1 polymer ?
#
loop_
_entity_poly.entity_id
_entity_poly.type
_entity_poly.pdbx_seq_one_letter_code
_entity_poly.pdbx_strand_id
1 'polypeptide(L)'
;MGNTSGMTTTDPAEALTDQSQVFLPTNNALSPVGHVHWYLEELGQGIQHVASRVASLPDHVQRANNYRELTGEGFTFLNIPRTYYGVLDRSLLMRGGADGELLGASATGLTEREADDVISALTAASLVDMAGAVDLDATDEDLKSALATASCFAGASDETKALVLRVVRRSRIINLWRLMGDQLSEATYLSIVRNKILVDIQGEDVLMQIFTTSMLQRKEGTQAPFLEFIQRVCAEAPDGSASSTPIRPGCGGFGIRNFLTLFLSIEVSKAMADQKNAEAKGAAAEASFHSRRVQLFTDQLVESNPILTEVSDCMTGEGKALERGDKEAAVAFAARKDAANSKLQACSAKYNTLMKEMREKGWA
;
A
#
# COMPACT_ATOMS: atom_id res chain seq x y z
N MET A 1 13.57 5.96 -19.22
CA MET A 1 13.72 5.52 -20.62
C MET A 1 13.86 4.00 -20.63
N GLY A 2 13.37 3.31 -21.66
CA GLY A 2 13.55 1.87 -21.81
C GLY A 2 13.57 1.50 -23.30
N ASN A 3 14.09 0.32 -23.63
CA ASN A 3 14.03 -0.19 -24.99
C ASN A 3 12.70 -0.92 -25.26
N THR A 4 12.34 -1.00 -26.53
CA THR A 4 11.24 -1.84 -27.00
C THR A 4 11.76 -3.26 -27.17
N SER A 5 11.11 -4.23 -26.53
CA SER A 5 11.35 -5.66 -26.78
C SER A 5 10.40 -6.16 -27.87
N GLY A 6 10.91 -7.00 -28.77
CA GLY A 6 10.10 -7.75 -29.73
C GLY A 6 9.61 -9.10 -29.19
N MET A 7 9.94 -9.44 -27.95
CA MET A 7 9.52 -10.68 -27.32
C MET A 7 8.00 -10.69 -27.15
N THR A 8 7.40 -11.81 -27.53
CA THR A 8 5.98 -12.11 -27.26
C THR A 8 5.94 -13.52 -26.69
N THR A 9 5.52 -13.65 -25.43
CA THR A 9 5.35 -14.95 -24.79
C THR A 9 4.09 -14.93 -23.93
N THR A 10 3.43 -16.07 -23.82
CA THR A 10 2.36 -16.30 -22.86
C THR A 10 2.85 -17.11 -21.65
N ASP A 11 4.11 -17.57 -21.65
CA ASP A 11 4.71 -18.35 -20.57
C ASP A 11 5.28 -17.42 -19.49
N PRO A 12 4.74 -17.44 -18.26
CA PRO A 12 5.26 -16.64 -17.16
C PRO A 12 6.72 -16.96 -16.80
N ALA A 13 7.18 -18.20 -16.98
CA ALA A 13 8.54 -18.60 -16.68
C ALA A 13 9.54 -18.01 -17.68
N GLU A 14 9.18 -18.04 -18.97
CA GLU A 14 9.96 -17.39 -20.03
C GLU A 14 10.01 -15.87 -19.79
N ALA A 15 8.85 -15.24 -19.55
CA ALA A 15 8.75 -13.81 -19.25
C ALA A 15 9.54 -13.39 -18.00
N LEU A 16 9.64 -14.26 -16.99
CA LEU A 16 10.41 -14.00 -15.77
C LEU A 16 11.92 -13.92 -16.03
N THR A 17 12.43 -14.77 -16.93
CA THR A 17 13.86 -14.84 -17.25
C THR A 17 14.28 -13.94 -18.41
N ASP A 18 13.31 -13.32 -19.09
CA ASP A 18 13.59 -12.40 -20.20
C ASP A 18 14.41 -11.18 -19.76
N GLN A 19 15.48 -10.94 -20.52
CA GLN A 19 16.39 -9.79 -20.36
C GLN A 19 16.38 -8.88 -21.58
N SER A 20 15.51 -9.14 -22.56
CA SER A 20 15.41 -8.34 -23.78
C SER A 20 14.90 -6.93 -23.51
N GLN A 21 14.24 -6.71 -22.37
CA GLN A 21 13.78 -5.39 -21.92
C GLN A 21 14.60 -4.84 -20.76
N VAL A 22 15.05 -3.60 -20.92
CA VAL A 22 15.82 -2.82 -19.95
C VAL A 22 15.10 -1.51 -19.65
N PHE A 23 14.87 -1.26 -18.36
CA PHE A 23 14.32 0.00 -17.87
C PHE A 23 15.34 0.72 -17.01
N LEU A 24 15.57 2.01 -17.32
CA LEU A 24 16.44 2.89 -16.54
C LEU A 24 15.64 4.13 -16.10
N PRO A 25 14.92 4.04 -14.96
CA PRO A 25 14.28 5.19 -14.34
C PRO A 25 15.33 6.14 -13.75
N THR A 26 15.05 7.44 -13.79
CA THR A 26 15.91 8.49 -13.21
C THR A 26 15.09 9.35 -12.26
N ASN A 27 15.56 9.50 -11.03
CA ASN A 27 14.93 10.32 -10.01
C ASN A 27 15.66 11.67 -9.87
N ASN A 28 14.88 12.75 -9.76
CA ASN A 28 15.38 14.09 -9.47
C ASN A 28 14.85 14.54 -8.11
N ALA A 29 15.66 15.30 -7.37
CA ALA A 29 15.19 15.92 -6.13
C ALA A 29 14.13 16.98 -6.45
N LEU A 30 12.92 16.81 -5.91
CA LEU A 30 11.82 17.77 -6.07
C LEU A 30 11.83 18.86 -4.98
N SER A 31 12.59 18.65 -3.90
CA SER A 31 12.73 19.58 -2.79
C SER A 31 14.04 19.32 -2.05
N PRO A 32 14.59 20.30 -1.30
CA PRO A 32 15.82 20.14 -0.52
C PRO A 32 15.62 19.31 0.77
N VAL A 33 14.54 18.54 0.87
CA VAL A 33 14.19 17.82 2.09
C VAL A 33 13.73 16.39 1.84
N GLY A 34 13.67 15.94 0.58
CA GLY A 34 13.27 14.58 0.23
C GLY A 34 14.43 13.58 0.23
N HIS A 35 14.11 12.29 0.32
CA HIS A 35 15.08 11.20 0.28
C HIS A 35 16.06 11.29 -0.92
N VAL A 36 15.58 11.69 -2.11
CA VAL A 36 16.46 11.86 -3.29
C VAL A 36 17.46 12.99 -3.09
N HIS A 37 17.08 14.10 -2.43
CA HIS A 37 18.02 15.17 -2.12
C HIS A 37 19.11 14.69 -1.16
N TRP A 38 18.71 14.04 -0.06
CA TRP A 38 19.67 13.48 0.90
C TRP A 38 20.59 12.44 0.28
N TYR A 39 20.08 11.61 -0.63
CA TYR A 39 20.88 10.64 -1.36
C TYR A 39 21.98 11.36 -2.17
N LEU A 40 21.63 12.43 -2.89
CA LEU A 40 22.59 13.22 -3.66
C LEU A 40 23.61 13.94 -2.77
N GLU A 41 23.20 14.49 -1.62
CA GLU A 41 24.10 15.16 -0.68
C GLU A 41 25.12 14.19 -0.06
N GLU A 42 24.68 12.99 0.33
CA GLU A 42 25.53 12.04 1.05
C GLU A 42 26.37 11.14 0.13
N LEU A 43 25.85 10.78 -1.05
CA LEU A 43 26.46 9.80 -1.96
C LEU A 43 26.81 10.36 -3.34
N GLY A 44 26.24 11.51 -3.73
CA GLY A 44 26.30 12.03 -5.09
C GLY A 44 25.36 11.29 -6.06
N GLN A 45 25.61 11.48 -7.36
CA GLN A 45 24.85 10.78 -8.40
C GLN A 45 25.21 9.28 -8.41
N GLY A 46 24.19 8.42 -8.45
CA GLY A 46 24.42 6.96 -8.47
C GLY A 46 23.14 6.15 -8.53
N ILE A 47 23.30 4.82 -8.45
CA ILE A 47 22.19 3.86 -8.46
C ILE A 47 21.52 3.86 -7.09
N GLN A 48 20.29 4.34 -7.03
CA GLN A 48 19.50 4.35 -5.80
C GLN A 48 18.98 2.96 -5.43
N HIS A 49 18.44 2.22 -6.40
CA HIS A 49 17.98 0.85 -6.20
C HIS A 49 18.05 0.03 -7.48
N VAL A 50 17.98 -1.29 -7.30
CA VAL A 50 17.85 -2.27 -8.38
C VAL A 50 16.61 -3.11 -8.10
N ALA A 51 15.72 -3.19 -9.08
CA ALA A 51 14.53 -4.01 -9.03
C ALA A 51 14.78 -5.42 -9.59
N SER A 52 14.51 -6.44 -8.79
CA SER A 52 14.62 -7.85 -9.17
C SER A 52 13.23 -8.48 -9.26
N ARG A 53 12.93 -9.13 -10.39
CA ARG A 53 11.66 -9.84 -10.58
C ARG A 53 11.71 -11.20 -9.91
N VAL A 54 10.64 -11.57 -9.22
CA VAL A 54 10.50 -12.88 -8.58
C VAL A 54 9.18 -13.54 -8.99
N ALA A 55 9.14 -14.88 -8.97
CA ALA A 55 7.95 -15.65 -9.35
C ALA A 55 6.79 -15.48 -8.37
N SER A 56 7.08 -15.51 -7.06
CA SER A 56 6.13 -15.28 -5.98
C SER A 56 6.75 -14.35 -4.96
N LEU A 57 6.28 -13.09 -4.93
CA LEU A 57 6.76 -12.07 -4.02
C LEU A 57 6.40 -12.37 -2.56
N PRO A 58 5.16 -12.78 -2.23
CA PRO A 58 4.83 -13.15 -0.85
C PRO A 58 5.71 -14.28 -0.31
N ASP A 59 5.91 -15.34 -1.09
CA ASP A 59 6.77 -16.46 -0.65
C ASP A 59 8.24 -16.04 -0.55
N HIS A 60 8.71 -15.19 -1.46
CA HIS A 60 10.08 -14.68 -1.42
C HIS A 60 10.34 -13.87 -0.15
N VAL A 61 9.45 -12.93 0.18
CA VAL A 61 9.55 -12.10 1.38
C VAL A 61 9.39 -12.95 2.64
N GLN A 62 8.45 -13.90 2.66
CA GLN A 62 8.25 -14.79 3.80
C GLN A 62 9.49 -15.63 4.06
N ARG A 63 10.11 -16.21 3.02
CA ARG A 63 11.36 -16.96 3.17
C ARG A 63 12.48 -16.08 3.72
N ALA A 64 12.63 -14.87 3.22
CA ALA A 64 13.65 -13.93 3.71
C ALA A 64 13.41 -13.54 5.19
N ASN A 65 12.15 -13.30 5.58
CA ASN A 65 11.79 -13.02 6.97
C ASN A 65 12.06 -14.22 7.88
N ASN A 66 11.65 -15.43 7.48
CA ASN A 66 11.90 -16.66 8.24
C ASN A 66 13.39 -16.92 8.41
N TYR A 67 14.18 -16.73 7.34
CA TYR A 67 15.64 -16.88 7.40
C TYR A 67 16.25 -15.92 8.42
N ARG A 68 15.83 -14.65 8.41
CA ARG A 68 16.28 -13.63 9.37
C ARG A 68 15.89 -13.97 10.80
N GLU A 69 14.67 -14.45 11.02
CA GLU A 69 14.22 -14.85 12.36
C GLU A 69 15.03 -16.04 12.91
N LEU A 70 15.36 -17.01 12.05
CA LEU A 70 16.12 -18.20 12.45
C LEU A 70 17.62 -17.93 12.66
N THR A 71 18.21 -17.04 11.87
CA THR A 71 19.67 -16.85 11.84
C THR A 71 20.13 -15.54 12.48
N GLY A 72 19.25 -14.56 12.63
CA GLY A 72 19.61 -13.18 12.95
C GLY A 72 20.26 -12.42 11.78
N GLU A 73 20.40 -13.04 10.61
CA GLU A 73 21.10 -12.49 9.45
C GLU A 73 20.15 -12.28 8.24
N GLY A 74 20.51 -11.38 7.33
CA GLY A 74 19.79 -11.14 6.07
C GLY A 74 19.15 -9.77 5.98
N PHE A 75 18.29 -9.59 4.98
CA PHE A 75 17.68 -8.30 4.69
C PHE A 75 16.44 -8.03 5.57
N THR A 76 16.23 -6.76 5.86
CA THR A 76 14.97 -6.25 6.38
C THR A 76 14.25 -5.48 5.29
N PHE A 77 12.93 -5.51 5.33
CA PHE A 77 12.07 -4.80 4.39
C PHE A 77 11.49 -3.55 5.04
N LEU A 78 11.19 -2.55 4.22
CA LEU A 78 10.49 -1.36 4.67
C LEU A 78 9.12 -1.72 5.24
N ASN A 79 8.72 -0.96 6.25
CA ASN A 79 7.49 -1.20 6.96
C ASN A 79 6.34 -0.43 6.30
N ILE A 80 5.38 -1.15 5.73
CA ILE A 80 4.15 -0.55 5.22
C ILE A 80 3.09 -0.56 6.34
N PRO A 81 2.46 0.59 6.65
CA PRO A 81 1.46 0.66 7.70
C PRO A 81 0.23 -0.18 7.35
N ARG A 82 -0.37 -0.85 8.33
CA ARG A 82 -1.54 -1.72 8.10
C ARG A 82 -2.74 -0.99 7.49
N THR A 83 -2.88 0.29 7.79
CA THR A 83 -3.93 1.17 7.26
C THR A 83 -3.90 1.31 5.75
N TYR A 84 -2.75 1.07 5.10
CA TYR A 84 -2.67 1.00 3.64
C TYR A 84 -3.55 -0.13 3.09
N TYR A 85 -3.54 -1.30 3.75
CA TYR A 85 -4.28 -2.49 3.32
C TYR A 85 -5.75 -2.46 3.67
N GLY A 86 -6.08 -1.82 4.80
CA GLY A 86 -7.45 -1.68 5.22
C GLY A 86 -7.57 -1.18 6.66
N VAL A 87 -8.73 -0.58 6.91
CA VAL A 87 -9.13 -0.09 8.22
C VAL A 87 -10.56 -0.50 8.48
N LEU A 88 -10.85 -0.85 9.73
CA LEU A 88 -12.20 -0.97 10.24
C LEU A 88 -12.67 0.41 10.68
N ASP A 89 -13.67 0.94 9.98
CA ASP A 89 -14.35 2.16 10.39
C ASP A 89 -15.86 1.92 10.57
N ARG A 90 -16.53 2.89 11.19
CA ARG A 90 -17.99 2.84 11.40
C ARG A 90 -18.75 2.61 10.11
N SER A 91 -18.35 3.29 9.05
CA SER A 91 -19.04 3.25 7.77
C SER A 91 -18.95 1.86 7.13
N LEU A 92 -17.81 1.18 7.30
CA LEU A 92 -17.60 -0.18 6.82
C LEU A 92 -18.47 -1.18 7.58
N LEU A 93 -18.57 -1.04 8.90
CA LEU A 93 -19.47 -1.84 9.73
C LEU A 93 -20.92 -1.64 9.33
N MET A 94 -21.40 -0.40 9.24
CA MET A 94 -22.79 -0.09 8.91
C MET A 94 -23.18 -0.57 7.51
N ARG A 95 -22.32 -0.36 6.51
CA ARG A 95 -22.57 -0.79 5.13
C ARG A 95 -22.38 -2.29 4.91
N GLY A 96 -21.76 -2.97 5.87
CA GLY A 96 -21.48 -4.39 5.76
C GLY A 96 -20.35 -4.75 4.78
N GLY A 97 -19.42 -3.82 4.53
CA GLY A 97 -18.29 -4.04 3.63
C GLY A 97 -18.03 -2.92 2.63
N ALA A 98 -17.13 -3.16 1.68
CA ALA A 98 -16.88 -2.26 0.56
C ALA A 98 -18.13 -2.19 -0.32
N ASP A 99 -18.78 -1.03 -0.30
CA ASP A 99 -19.91 -0.65 -1.18
C ASP A 99 -21.10 -1.62 -1.19
N GLY A 100 -21.31 -2.35 -0.09
CA GLY A 100 -22.39 -3.33 0.06
C GLY A 100 -22.19 -4.63 -0.74
N GLU A 101 -21.07 -4.79 -1.45
CA GLU A 101 -20.77 -5.95 -2.31
C GLU A 101 -20.45 -7.22 -1.53
N LEU A 102 -19.94 -7.10 -0.29
CA LEU A 102 -19.75 -8.26 0.59
C LEU A 102 -21.06 -9.02 0.90
N LEU A 103 -22.21 -8.44 0.52
CA LEU A 103 -23.50 -8.82 1.05
C LEU A 103 -24.64 -8.99 0.05
N GLY A 104 -24.52 -8.57 -1.21
CA GLY A 104 -25.72 -8.54 -2.07
C GLY A 104 -26.85 -7.76 -1.38
N ALA A 105 -26.78 -6.43 -1.41
CA ALA A 105 -27.84 -5.52 -0.97
C ALA A 105 -28.25 -5.52 0.54
N SER A 106 -27.66 -6.33 1.43
CA SER A 106 -28.02 -6.30 2.85
C SER A 106 -26.98 -5.54 3.67
N ALA A 107 -27.29 -4.38 4.24
CA ALA A 107 -26.44 -3.75 5.25
C ALA A 107 -26.38 -4.62 6.53
N THR A 108 -25.39 -4.43 7.40
CA THR A 108 -25.39 -5.11 8.73
C THR A 108 -26.59 -4.72 9.59
N GLY A 109 -27.23 -3.59 9.26
CA GLY A 109 -28.31 -3.00 10.04
C GLY A 109 -27.83 -2.31 11.31
N LEU A 110 -26.51 -2.21 11.54
CA LEU A 110 -25.98 -1.49 12.69
C LEU A 110 -26.20 0.02 12.54
N THR A 111 -26.61 0.63 13.64
CA THR A 111 -26.59 2.08 13.84
C THR A 111 -25.15 2.57 14.10
N GLU A 112 -24.92 3.88 14.01
CA GLU A 112 -23.59 4.46 14.31
C GLU A 112 -23.11 4.10 15.72
N ARG A 113 -24.01 4.15 16.71
CA ARG A 113 -23.70 3.81 18.11
C ARG A 113 -23.29 2.35 18.25
N GLU A 114 -23.97 1.44 17.57
CA GLU A 114 -23.66 0.01 17.64
C GLU A 114 -22.34 -0.31 16.93
N ALA A 115 -22.01 0.41 15.85
CA ALA A 115 -20.71 0.32 15.20
C ALA A 115 -19.59 0.85 16.12
N ASP A 116 -19.82 1.95 16.83
CA ASP A 116 -18.89 2.48 17.84
C ASP A 116 -18.68 1.51 19.01
N ASP A 117 -19.75 0.84 19.48
CA ASP A 117 -19.66 -0.20 20.51
C ASP A 117 -18.80 -1.39 20.04
N VAL A 118 -18.94 -1.82 18.78
CA VAL A 118 -18.11 -2.88 18.17
C VAL A 118 -16.64 -2.49 18.13
N ILE A 119 -16.33 -1.29 17.62
CA ILE A 119 -14.94 -0.80 17.53
C ILE A 119 -14.33 -0.64 18.92
N SER A 120 -15.11 -0.15 19.90
CA SER A 120 -14.67 0.01 21.28
C SER A 120 -14.34 -1.33 21.94
N ALA A 121 -15.18 -2.35 21.72
CA ALA A 121 -14.94 -3.71 22.22
C ALA A 121 -13.66 -4.33 21.65
N LEU A 122 -13.44 -4.20 20.33
CA LEU A 122 -12.23 -4.71 19.67
C LEU A 122 -10.97 -3.95 20.11
N THR A 123 -11.06 -2.63 20.27
CA THR A 123 -9.96 -1.80 20.77
C THR A 123 -9.61 -2.15 22.21
N ALA A 124 -10.61 -2.35 23.08
CA ALA A 124 -10.40 -2.76 24.47
C ALA A 124 -9.73 -4.14 24.57
N ALA A 125 -10.01 -5.03 23.63
CA ALA A 125 -9.35 -6.33 23.51
C ALA A 125 -7.98 -6.27 22.80
N SER A 126 -7.49 -5.09 22.43
CA SER A 126 -6.25 -4.89 21.65
C SER A 126 -6.23 -5.58 20.28
N LEU A 127 -7.41 -5.87 19.71
CA LEU A 127 -7.56 -6.50 18.39
C LEU A 127 -7.68 -5.47 17.27
N VAL A 128 -7.91 -4.21 17.60
CA VAL A 128 -7.93 -3.06 16.69
C VAL A 128 -7.07 -1.96 17.29
N ASP A 129 -6.19 -1.38 16.48
CA ASP A 129 -5.40 -0.22 16.92
C ASP A 129 -6.16 1.11 16.74
N MET A 130 -5.59 2.20 17.26
CA MET A 130 -6.18 3.54 17.20
C MET A 130 -6.45 4.04 15.78
N ALA A 131 -5.79 3.47 14.78
CA ALA A 131 -6.00 3.81 13.38
C ALA A 131 -7.04 2.90 12.69
N GLY A 132 -7.67 2.00 13.44
CA GLY A 132 -8.68 1.08 12.93
C GLY A 132 -8.10 -0.17 12.27
N ALA A 133 -6.79 -0.42 12.34
CA ALA A 133 -6.23 -1.63 11.73
C ALA A 133 -6.46 -2.84 12.64
N VAL A 134 -7.12 -3.86 12.10
CA VAL A 134 -7.41 -5.12 12.79
C VAL A 134 -6.14 -5.99 12.84
N ASP A 135 -5.93 -6.67 13.96
CA ASP A 135 -4.86 -7.64 14.13
C ASP A 135 -4.97 -8.80 13.14
N LEU A 136 -3.84 -9.17 12.52
CA LEU A 136 -3.75 -10.20 11.48
C LEU A 136 -3.78 -11.61 12.05
N ASP A 137 -3.35 -11.76 13.31
CA ASP A 137 -3.26 -13.07 13.97
C ASP A 137 -4.47 -13.36 14.86
N ALA A 138 -5.35 -12.37 15.05
CA ALA A 138 -6.61 -12.55 15.77
C ALA A 138 -7.49 -13.62 15.11
N THR A 139 -7.80 -14.66 15.88
CA THR A 139 -8.64 -15.79 15.48
C THR A 139 -10.12 -15.42 15.47
N ASP A 140 -10.95 -16.27 14.87
CA ASP A 140 -12.41 -16.10 14.94
C ASP A 140 -12.90 -16.14 16.39
N GLU A 141 -12.26 -16.96 17.23
CA GLU A 141 -12.53 -17.09 18.66
C GLU A 141 -12.18 -15.79 19.41
N ASP A 142 -11.01 -15.20 19.14
CA ASP A 142 -10.59 -13.93 19.75
C ASP A 142 -11.58 -12.81 19.39
N LEU A 143 -11.92 -12.70 18.11
CA LEU A 143 -12.87 -11.70 17.61
C LEU A 143 -14.25 -11.91 18.23
N LYS A 144 -14.77 -13.15 18.26
CA LYS A 144 -16.07 -13.45 18.88
C LYS A 144 -16.07 -13.14 20.37
N SER A 145 -15.00 -13.48 21.08
CA SER A 145 -14.87 -13.22 22.51
C SER A 145 -14.86 -11.72 22.81
N ALA A 146 -14.12 -10.93 22.04
CA ALA A 146 -14.13 -9.48 22.18
C ALA A 146 -15.51 -8.90 21.86
N LEU A 147 -16.11 -9.30 20.74
CA LEU A 147 -17.41 -8.82 20.29
C LEU A 147 -18.54 -9.20 21.25
N ALA A 148 -18.44 -10.30 21.99
CA ALA A 148 -19.43 -10.67 23.01
C ALA A 148 -19.61 -9.60 24.12
N THR A 149 -18.63 -8.71 24.30
CA THR A 149 -18.72 -7.58 25.24
C THR A 149 -19.50 -6.37 24.67
N ALA A 150 -19.68 -6.31 23.34
CA ALA A 150 -20.47 -5.28 22.70
C ALA A 150 -21.97 -5.62 22.84
N SER A 151 -22.73 -4.72 23.46
CA SER A 151 -24.15 -4.94 23.78
C SER A 151 -24.99 -5.25 22.55
N CYS A 152 -24.68 -4.59 21.43
CA CYS A 152 -25.29 -4.78 20.13
C CYS A 152 -25.00 -6.15 19.52
N PHE A 153 -23.84 -6.74 19.79
CA PHE A 153 -23.44 -8.02 19.24
C PHE A 153 -23.97 -9.18 20.07
N ALA A 154 -23.97 -9.07 21.41
CA ALA A 154 -24.45 -10.15 22.29
C ALA A 154 -25.91 -10.55 22.00
N GLY A 155 -26.79 -9.55 21.82
CA GLY A 155 -28.22 -9.73 21.55
C GLY A 155 -28.60 -9.89 20.06
N ALA A 156 -27.64 -9.78 19.14
CA ALA A 156 -27.90 -9.87 17.70
C ALA A 156 -28.24 -11.31 17.25
N SER A 157 -28.92 -11.42 16.10
CA SER A 157 -29.13 -12.70 15.43
C SER A 157 -27.81 -13.32 14.97
N ASP A 158 -27.80 -14.63 14.74
CA ASP A 158 -26.60 -15.33 14.29
C ASP A 158 -26.13 -14.85 12.91
N GLU A 159 -27.05 -14.44 12.04
CA GLU A 159 -26.74 -13.84 10.74
C GLU A 159 -25.99 -12.51 10.90
N THR A 160 -26.49 -11.61 11.75
CA THR A 160 -25.83 -10.32 12.04
C THR A 160 -24.46 -10.54 12.67
N LYS A 161 -24.35 -11.49 13.62
CA LYS A 161 -23.06 -11.84 14.25
C LYS A 161 -22.05 -12.35 13.24
N ALA A 162 -22.45 -13.30 12.39
CA ALA A 162 -21.61 -13.86 11.33
C ALA A 162 -21.18 -12.77 10.35
N LEU A 163 -22.06 -11.81 10.08
CA LEU A 163 -21.77 -10.72 9.17
C LEU A 163 -20.77 -9.71 9.73
N VAL A 164 -20.98 -9.25 10.96
CA VAL A 164 -20.04 -8.34 11.64
C VAL A 164 -18.65 -8.99 11.69
N LEU A 165 -18.57 -10.28 12.03
CA LEU A 165 -17.31 -11.01 12.04
C LEU A 165 -16.63 -11.02 10.65
N ARG A 166 -17.40 -11.25 9.58
CA ARG A 166 -16.89 -11.20 8.20
C ARG A 166 -16.36 -9.81 7.86
N VAL A 167 -17.07 -8.74 8.21
CA VAL A 167 -16.64 -7.36 7.96
C VAL A 167 -15.35 -7.04 8.69
N VAL A 168 -15.26 -7.41 9.98
CA VAL A 168 -14.05 -7.21 10.80
C VAL A 168 -12.86 -7.99 10.23
N ARG A 169 -13.06 -9.21 9.72
CA ARG A 169 -11.99 -9.96 9.07
C ARG A 169 -11.55 -9.32 7.75
N ARG A 170 -12.50 -8.95 6.90
CA ARG A 170 -12.22 -8.39 5.57
C ARG A 170 -11.62 -6.99 5.67
N SER A 171 -11.89 -6.25 6.74
CA SER A 171 -11.31 -4.91 6.95
C SER A 171 -9.77 -4.93 6.95
N ARG A 172 -9.14 -6.07 7.28
CA ARG A 172 -7.68 -6.30 7.17
C ARG A 172 -7.15 -6.08 5.75
N ILE A 173 -7.98 -6.32 4.74
CA ILE A 173 -7.60 -6.33 3.31
C ILE A 173 -8.51 -5.44 2.47
N ILE A 174 -9.41 -4.66 3.07
CA ILE A 174 -10.54 -4.07 2.34
C ILE A 174 -10.12 -3.07 1.26
N ASN A 175 -9.02 -2.35 1.46
CA ASN A 175 -8.53 -1.43 0.44
C ASN A 175 -7.94 -2.21 -0.74
N LEU A 176 -7.18 -3.28 -0.46
CA LEU A 176 -6.69 -4.17 -1.52
C LEU A 176 -7.85 -4.84 -2.26
N TRP A 177 -8.87 -5.30 -1.54
CA TRP A 177 -10.02 -5.96 -2.13
C TRP A 177 -10.87 -4.99 -2.97
N ARG A 178 -11.05 -3.73 -2.55
CA ARG A 178 -11.68 -2.69 -3.39
C ARG A 178 -10.92 -2.45 -4.70
N LEU A 179 -9.61 -2.62 -4.67
CA LEU A 179 -8.75 -2.39 -5.82
C LEU A 179 -8.74 -3.59 -6.78
N MET A 180 -8.58 -4.81 -6.27
CA MET A 180 -8.36 -6.02 -7.08
C MET A 180 -9.57 -6.96 -7.12
N GLY A 181 -10.60 -6.74 -6.31
CA GLY A 181 -11.80 -7.58 -6.23
C GLY A 181 -11.46 -9.06 -6.01
N ASP A 182 -12.02 -9.92 -6.84
CA ASP A 182 -11.84 -11.37 -6.75
C ASP A 182 -10.67 -11.89 -7.60
N GLN A 183 -9.79 -11.02 -8.10
CA GLN A 183 -8.59 -11.44 -8.86
C GLN A 183 -7.63 -12.30 -8.04
N LEU A 184 -7.60 -12.12 -6.72
CA LEU A 184 -6.75 -12.87 -5.79
C LEU A 184 -7.59 -13.54 -4.71
N SER A 185 -7.12 -14.69 -4.22
CA SER A 185 -7.74 -15.34 -3.05
C SER A 185 -7.55 -14.52 -1.77
N GLU A 186 -8.46 -14.64 -0.81
CA GLU A 186 -8.31 -14.01 0.52
C GLU A 186 -7.01 -14.42 1.22
N ALA A 187 -6.58 -15.67 1.03
CA ALA A 187 -5.29 -16.14 1.55
C ALA A 187 -4.10 -15.40 0.92
N THR A 188 -4.17 -15.13 -0.39
CA THR A 188 -3.16 -14.33 -1.10
C THR A 188 -3.14 -12.90 -0.60
N TYR A 189 -4.32 -12.26 -0.43
CA TYR A 189 -4.41 -10.94 0.17
C TYR A 189 -3.77 -10.87 1.55
N LEU A 190 -4.11 -11.81 2.44
CA LEU A 190 -3.52 -11.86 3.78
C LEU A 190 -2.01 -12.09 3.73
N SER A 191 -1.51 -12.89 2.79
CA SER A 191 -0.07 -13.08 2.59
C SER A 191 0.63 -11.78 2.15
N ILE A 192 0.01 -10.98 1.27
CA ILE A 192 0.48 -9.64 0.89
C ILE A 192 0.56 -8.73 2.12
N VAL A 193 -0.50 -8.67 2.93
CA VAL A 193 -0.56 -7.82 4.12
C VAL A 193 0.47 -8.23 5.16
N ARG A 194 0.59 -9.53 5.45
CA ARG A 194 1.59 -10.09 6.39
C ARG A 194 3.01 -9.75 5.97
N ASN A 195 3.30 -9.86 4.67
CA ASN A 195 4.62 -9.57 4.11
C ASN A 195 4.83 -8.10 3.73
N LYS A 196 3.86 -7.22 4.06
CA LYS A 196 3.95 -5.77 3.88
C LYS A 196 4.24 -5.36 2.43
N ILE A 197 3.70 -6.12 1.48
CA ILE A 197 3.90 -5.90 0.05
C ILE A 197 3.00 -4.76 -0.44
N LEU A 198 3.56 -3.84 -1.22
CA LEU A 198 2.81 -2.79 -1.91
C LEU A 198 2.16 -3.36 -3.18
N VAL A 199 0.98 -2.87 -3.52
CA VAL A 199 0.19 -3.32 -4.67
C VAL A 199 -0.23 -2.11 -5.50
N ASP A 200 0.14 -2.15 -6.78
CA ASP A 200 -0.38 -1.24 -7.79
C ASP A 200 -1.14 -2.03 -8.86
N ILE A 201 -2.04 -1.36 -9.58
CA ILE A 201 -2.90 -1.91 -10.62
C ILE A 201 -2.88 -0.93 -11.77
N GLN A 202 -2.70 -1.48 -12.97
CA GLN A 202 -2.81 -0.74 -14.21
C GLN A 202 -3.76 -1.49 -15.15
N GLY A 203 -5.04 -1.13 -15.11
CA GLY A 203 -6.10 -1.88 -15.78
C GLY A 203 -6.38 -3.19 -15.06
N GLU A 204 -6.09 -4.31 -15.72
CA GLU A 204 -6.28 -5.66 -15.17
C GLU A 204 -4.94 -6.28 -14.70
N ASP A 205 -3.82 -5.59 -14.95
CA ASP A 205 -2.50 -6.05 -14.54
C ASP A 205 -2.16 -5.55 -13.14
N VAL A 206 -1.61 -6.42 -12.30
CA VAL A 206 -1.20 -6.13 -10.93
C VAL A 206 0.33 -6.12 -10.83
N LEU A 207 0.86 -5.09 -10.17
CA LEU A 207 2.26 -4.99 -9.80
C LEU A 207 2.39 -5.03 -8.28
N MET A 208 3.05 -6.08 -7.78
CA MET A 208 3.42 -6.19 -6.38
C MET A 208 4.88 -5.77 -6.20
N GLN A 209 5.17 -4.95 -5.20
CA GLN A 209 6.50 -4.41 -4.92
C GLN A 209 6.81 -4.46 -3.43
N ILE A 210 8.06 -4.72 -3.09
CA ILE A 210 8.60 -4.57 -1.74
C ILE A 210 10.02 -4.03 -1.84
N PHE A 211 10.40 -3.23 -0.86
CA PHE A 211 11.70 -2.58 -0.81
C PHE A 211 12.42 -3.02 0.45
N THR A 212 13.72 -3.29 0.32
CA THR A 212 14.55 -3.49 1.51
C THR A 212 14.76 -2.16 2.22
N THR A 213 15.18 -2.20 3.49
CA THR A 213 15.86 -1.04 4.06
C THR A 213 17.15 -0.76 3.28
N SER A 214 17.74 0.43 3.48
CA SER A 214 19.06 0.74 2.97
C SER A 214 20.06 -0.37 3.33
N MET A 215 20.85 -0.77 2.35
CA MET A 215 21.88 -1.79 2.48
C MET A 215 23.25 -1.16 2.31
N LEU A 216 24.30 -1.81 2.85
CA LEU A 216 25.69 -1.36 2.68
C LEU A 216 25.92 0.07 3.21
N GLN A 217 25.18 0.48 4.24
CA GLN A 217 25.40 1.75 4.91
C GLN A 217 26.82 1.81 5.48
N ARG A 218 27.54 2.90 5.19
CA ARG A 218 28.87 3.14 5.79
C ARG A 218 28.77 3.41 7.28
N LYS A 219 27.67 4.06 7.70
CA LYS A 219 27.33 4.36 9.08
C LYS A 219 25.81 4.26 9.26
N GLU A 220 25.38 3.83 10.42
CA GLU A 220 23.95 3.78 10.75
C GLU A 220 23.28 5.15 10.52
N GLY A 221 22.12 5.13 9.85
CA GLY A 221 21.33 6.32 9.56
C GLY A 221 21.74 7.12 8.33
N THR A 222 22.82 6.75 7.61
CA THR A 222 23.18 7.40 6.34
C THR A 222 22.41 6.82 5.16
N GLN A 223 22.31 7.59 4.08
CA GLN A 223 21.77 7.10 2.81
C GLN A 223 22.65 5.97 2.27
N ALA A 224 21.99 4.98 1.66
CA ALA A 224 22.65 3.92 0.91
C ALA A 224 21.65 3.31 -0.07
N PRO A 225 22.12 2.62 -1.13
CA PRO A 225 21.26 1.91 -2.05
C PRO A 225 20.38 0.87 -1.35
N PHE A 226 19.25 0.54 -1.94
CA PHE A 226 18.36 -0.53 -1.49
C PHE A 226 17.97 -1.45 -2.65
N LEU A 227 17.38 -2.59 -2.34
CA LEU A 227 16.82 -3.50 -3.35
C LEU A 227 15.31 -3.35 -3.40
N GLU A 228 14.78 -3.52 -4.59
CA GLU A 228 13.36 -3.68 -4.84
C GLU A 228 13.11 -5.10 -5.36
N PHE A 229 12.08 -5.76 -4.86
CA PHE A 229 11.62 -7.03 -5.43
C PHE A 229 10.20 -6.84 -5.95
N ILE A 230 9.97 -7.33 -7.18
CA ILE A 230 8.70 -7.14 -7.87
C ILE A 230 8.12 -8.47 -8.36
N GLN A 231 6.80 -8.56 -8.38
CA GLN A 231 6.06 -9.57 -9.12
C GLN A 231 5.01 -8.87 -9.96
N ARG A 232 4.92 -9.27 -11.23
CA ARG A 232 3.89 -8.79 -12.17
C ARG A 232 2.90 -9.93 -12.37
N VAL A 233 1.64 -9.69 -12.05
CA VAL A 233 0.54 -10.60 -12.35
C VAL A 233 -0.24 -9.96 -13.48
N CYS A 234 -0.06 -10.53 -14.68
CA CYS A 234 -0.70 -10.01 -15.88
C CYS A 234 -2.08 -10.63 -16.03
N ALA A 235 -3.02 -9.86 -16.57
CA ALA A 235 -4.38 -10.33 -16.78
C ALA A 235 -4.38 -11.62 -17.63
N GLU A 236 -4.96 -12.69 -17.08
CA GLU A 236 -5.26 -13.91 -17.82
C GLU A 236 -6.59 -13.76 -18.56
N ALA A 237 -6.91 -14.70 -19.46
CA ALA A 237 -8.22 -14.70 -20.10
C ALA A 237 -9.33 -14.86 -19.02
N PRO A 238 -10.50 -14.21 -19.19
CA PRO A 238 -11.57 -14.20 -18.18
C PRO A 238 -12.09 -15.58 -17.71
N ASP A 239 -11.74 -16.65 -18.43
CA ASP A 239 -12.15 -18.02 -18.19
C ASP A 239 -11.12 -18.88 -17.44
N GLY A 240 -10.00 -18.28 -16.98
CA GLY A 240 -8.92 -19.00 -16.30
C GLY A 240 -8.14 -19.95 -17.22
N SER A 241 -8.34 -19.84 -18.54
CA SER A 241 -7.48 -20.48 -19.52
C SER A 241 -6.16 -19.70 -19.65
N ALA A 242 -5.08 -20.39 -20.04
CA ALA A 242 -3.84 -19.73 -20.39
C ALA A 242 -4.15 -18.67 -21.46
N SER A 243 -3.96 -17.39 -21.10
CA SER A 243 -4.28 -16.28 -21.98
C SER A 243 -3.56 -16.48 -23.32
N SER A 244 -4.32 -16.49 -24.42
CA SER A 244 -3.74 -16.44 -25.76
C SER A 244 -3.06 -15.10 -26.05
N THR A 245 -3.18 -14.13 -25.14
CA THR A 245 -2.60 -12.80 -25.26
C THR A 245 -1.20 -12.78 -24.65
N PRO A 246 -0.16 -12.42 -25.42
CA PRO A 246 1.20 -12.32 -24.90
C PRO A 246 1.29 -11.37 -23.69
N ILE A 247 2.09 -11.77 -22.69
CA ILE A 247 2.45 -10.94 -21.54
C ILE A 247 3.12 -9.67 -22.06
N ARG A 248 2.50 -8.53 -21.76
CA ARG A 248 3.02 -7.23 -22.22
C ARG A 248 4.31 -6.87 -21.47
N PRO A 249 5.34 -6.39 -22.17
CA PRO A 249 6.53 -5.84 -21.53
C PRO A 249 6.14 -4.70 -20.56
N GLY A 250 6.53 -4.80 -19.29
CA GLY A 250 6.15 -3.82 -18.26
C GLY A 250 4.72 -3.92 -17.74
N CYS A 251 4.02 -5.04 -17.98
CA CYS A 251 2.68 -5.35 -17.44
C CYS A 251 2.54 -4.99 -15.95
N GLY A 252 1.53 -4.18 -15.58
CA GLY A 252 1.34 -3.63 -14.24
C GLY A 252 2.09 -2.32 -13.96
N GLY A 253 2.83 -1.79 -14.93
CA GLY A 253 3.43 -0.46 -14.86
C GLY A 253 4.72 -0.37 -14.03
N PHE A 254 4.99 0.79 -13.44
CA PHE A 254 6.15 1.00 -12.55
C PHE A 254 5.75 1.28 -11.11
N GLY A 255 4.46 1.17 -10.78
CA GLY A 255 4.02 1.37 -9.41
C GLY A 255 3.99 2.83 -9.01
N ILE A 256 3.45 3.73 -9.84
CA ILE A 256 3.48 5.17 -9.53
C ILE A 256 2.75 5.47 -8.21
N ARG A 257 1.72 4.69 -7.85
CA ARG A 257 1.05 4.81 -6.55
C ARG A 257 1.90 4.24 -5.42
N ASN A 258 2.61 3.15 -5.72
CA ASN A 258 3.55 2.54 -4.80
C ASN A 258 4.75 3.46 -4.51
N PHE A 259 5.18 4.31 -5.44
CA PHE A 259 6.28 5.25 -5.20
C PHE A 259 5.94 6.33 -4.17
N LEU A 260 4.75 6.94 -4.23
CA LEU A 260 4.37 7.93 -3.20
C LEU A 260 4.14 7.23 -1.86
N THR A 261 3.48 6.07 -1.87
CA THR A 261 3.28 5.25 -0.67
C THR A 261 4.61 4.84 -0.07
N LEU A 262 5.60 4.47 -0.89
CA LEU A 262 6.96 4.15 -0.48
C LEU A 262 7.61 5.33 0.22
N PHE A 263 7.69 6.50 -0.42
CA PHE A 263 8.35 7.66 0.18
C PHE A 263 7.68 8.08 1.47
N LEU A 264 6.34 8.13 1.50
CA LEU A 264 5.60 8.43 2.72
C LEU A 264 5.80 7.35 3.78
N SER A 265 5.86 6.07 3.42
CA SER A 265 6.11 4.98 4.38
C SER A 265 7.53 5.02 4.97
N ILE A 266 8.54 5.43 4.20
CA ILE A 266 9.91 5.67 4.69
C ILE A 266 9.89 6.81 5.72
N GLU A 267 9.22 7.91 5.38
CA GLU A 267 9.12 9.08 6.24
C GLU A 267 8.30 8.80 7.52
N VAL A 268 7.20 8.04 7.40
CA VAL A 268 6.41 7.55 8.55
C VAL A 268 7.25 6.64 9.42
N SER A 269 7.93 5.64 8.83
CA SER A 269 8.76 4.69 9.60
C SER A 269 9.87 5.41 10.37
N LYS A 270 10.52 6.39 9.74
CA LYS A 270 11.51 7.24 10.41
C LYS A 270 10.88 8.05 11.53
N ALA A 271 9.74 8.72 11.28
CA ALA A 271 9.06 9.50 12.30
C ALA A 271 8.59 8.65 13.50
N MET A 272 8.12 7.41 13.26
CA MET A 272 7.75 6.46 14.31
C MET A 272 8.96 6.00 15.13
N ALA A 273 10.10 5.75 14.47
CA ALA A 273 11.35 5.40 15.17
C ALA A 273 11.83 6.57 16.04
N ASP A 274 11.82 7.79 15.51
CA ASP A 274 12.15 9.01 16.24
C ASP A 274 11.22 9.20 17.45
N GLN A 275 9.90 9.01 17.27
CA GLN A 275 8.91 9.09 18.34
C GLN A 275 9.22 8.11 19.47
N LYS A 276 9.42 6.82 19.14
CA LYS A 276 9.71 5.79 20.13
C LYS A 276 11.00 6.08 20.91
N ASN A 277 12.01 6.61 20.22
CA ASN A 277 13.26 7.03 20.85
C ASN A 277 13.07 8.22 21.81
N ALA A 278 12.21 9.18 21.46
CA ALA A 278 11.87 10.30 22.33
C ALA A 278 11.08 9.86 23.57
N GLU A 279 10.11 8.95 23.39
CA GLU A 279 9.35 8.34 24.49
C GLU A 279 10.27 7.58 25.45
N ALA A 280 11.21 6.79 24.93
CA ALA A 280 12.18 6.06 25.74
C ALA A 280 13.10 6.98 26.57
N LYS A 281 13.30 8.23 26.12
CA LYS A 281 14.08 9.26 26.83
C LYS A 281 13.22 10.11 27.77
N GLY A 282 11.90 9.91 27.82
CA GLY A 282 10.97 10.76 28.56
C GLY A 282 10.80 12.17 27.97
N ALA A 283 11.18 12.38 26.71
CA ALA A 283 11.10 13.67 26.03
C ALA A 283 9.71 13.89 25.43
N ALA A 284 8.73 14.22 26.28
CA ALA A 284 7.31 14.30 25.89
C ALA A 284 7.02 15.29 24.73
N ALA A 285 7.69 16.44 24.71
CA ALA A 285 7.49 17.44 23.64
C ALA A 285 8.05 16.95 22.30
N GLU A 286 9.21 16.29 22.31
CA GLU A 286 9.82 15.65 21.13
C GLU A 286 8.94 14.50 20.62
N ALA A 287 8.43 13.64 21.52
CA ALA A 287 7.50 12.57 21.17
C ALA A 287 6.22 13.11 20.51
N SER A 288 5.62 14.18 21.05
CA SER A 288 4.45 14.84 20.47
C SER A 288 4.73 15.40 19.08
N PHE A 289 5.90 16.02 18.88
CA PHE A 289 6.35 16.51 17.58
C PHE A 289 6.45 15.38 16.55
N HIS A 290 7.06 14.24 16.91
CA HIS A 290 7.16 13.09 16.01
C HIS A 290 5.82 12.41 15.76
N SER A 291 4.93 12.35 16.76
CA SER A 291 3.55 11.89 16.58
C SER A 291 2.80 12.76 15.56
N ARG A 292 2.98 14.09 15.61
CA ARG A 292 2.39 14.99 14.61
C ARG A 292 2.96 14.76 13.21
N ARG A 293 4.25 14.44 13.08
CA ARG A 293 4.86 14.04 11.79
C ARG A 293 4.21 12.78 11.23
N VAL A 294 4.07 11.75 12.05
CA VAL A 294 3.39 10.50 11.66
C VAL A 294 1.98 10.78 11.16
N GLN A 295 1.23 11.63 11.87
CA GLN A 295 -0.11 12.03 11.45
C GLN A 295 -0.10 12.76 10.11
N LEU A 296 0.73 13.78 9.92
CA LEU A 296 0.77 14.54 8.66
C LEU A 296 1.13 13.67 7.45
N PHE A 297 2.08 12.74 7.59
CA PHE A 297 2.40 11.82 6.50
C PHE A 297 1.29 10.81 6.22
N THR A 298 0.60 10.35 7.27
CA THR A 298 -0.56 9.45 7.14
C THR A 298 -1.72 10.17 6.44
N ASP A 299 -2.04 11.40 6.86
CA ASP A 299 -3.06 12.24 6.25
C ASP A 299 -2.74 12.51 4.76
N GLN A 300 -1.48 12.79 4.43
CA GLN A 300 -1.04 12.97 3.06
C GLN A 300 -1.25 11.71 2.22
N LEU A 301 -0.93 10.53 2.77
CA LEU A 301 -1.12 9.26 2.08
C LEU A 301 -2.61 9.02 1.79
N VAL A 302 -3.46 9.22 2.78
CA VAL A 302 -4.93 9.07 2.66
C VAL A 302 -5.49 10.00 1.59
N GLU A 303 -5.06 11.28 1.56
CA GLU A 303 -5.55 12.27 0.60
C GLU A 303 -5.01 12.04 -0.83
N SER A 304 -3.76 11.56 -0.95
CA SER A 304 -3.10 11.37 -2.25
C SER A 304 -3.53 10.09 -2.97
N ASN A 305 -3.87 9.03 -2.23
CA ASN A 305 -4.25 7.72 -2.79
C ASN A 305 -5.36 7.75 -3.85
N PRO A 306 -6.52 8.41 -3.64
CA PRO A 306 -7.56 8.49 -4.67
C PRO A 306 -7.11 9.28 -5.91
N ILE A 307 -6.30 10.34 -5.73
CA ILE A 307 -5.78 11.15 -6.84
C ILE A 307 -4.82 10.32 -7.70
N LEU A 308 -3.93 9.56 -7.05
CA LEU A 308 -2.99 8.66 -7.70
C LEU A 308 -3.70 7.53 -8.47
N THR A 309 -4.83 7.05 -7.94
CA THR A 309 -5.70 6.09 -8.63
C THR A 309 -6.28 6.70 -9.89
N GLU A 310 -6.81 7.93 -9.82
CA GLU A 310 -7.32 8.65 -10.98
C GLU A 310 -6.23 8.84 -12.07
N VAL A 311 -4.99 9.14 -11.68
CA VAL A 311 -3.85 9.24 -12.64
C VAL A 311 -3.58 7.90 -13.32
N SER A 312 -3.50 6.80 -12.56
CA SER A 312 -3.24 5.46 -13.11
C SER A 312 -4.34 5.01 -14.07
N ASP A 313 -5.60 5.24 -13.70
CA ASP A 313 -6.77 4.90 -14.52
C ASP A 313 -6.75 5.69 -15.83
N CYS A 314 -6.40 6.98 -15.79
CA CYS A 314 -6.29 7.79 -16.99
C CYS A 314 -5.12 7.35 -17.89
N MET A 315 -3.97 7.00 -17.33
CA MET A 315 -2.84 6.46 -18.10
C MET A 315 -3.20 5.14 -18.80
N THR A 316 -3.91 4.26 -18.09
CA THR A 316 -4.41 2.99 -18.64
C THR A 316 -5.43 3.23 -19.75
N GLY A 317 -6.40 4.11 -19.50
CA GLY A 317 -7.45 4.46 -20.46
C GLY A 317 -6.89 5.10 -21.72
N GLU A 318 -5.91 6.00 -21.58
CA GLU A 318 -5.18 6.62 -22.68
C GLU A 318 -4.47 5.56 -23.54
N GLY A 319 -3.73 4.63 -22.93
CA GLY A 319 -3.06 3.54 -23.63
C GLY A 319 -4.04 2.65 -24.41
N LYS A 320 -5.12 2.20 -23.78
CA LYS A 320 -6.18 1.40 -24.43
C LYS A 320 -6.90 2.16 -25.56
N ALA A 321 -7.04 3.47 -25.44
CA ALA A 321 -7.63 4.30 -26.51
C ALA A 321 -6.69 4.40 -27.71
N LEU A 322 -5.39 4.64 -27.48
CA LEU A 322 -4.38 4.69 -28.54
C LEU A 322 -4.24 3.35 -29.27
N GLU A 323 -4.22 2.23 -28.56
CA GLU A 323 -4.18 0.88 -29.16
C GLU A 323 -5.37 0.62 -30.09
N ARG A 324 -6.56 1.14 -29.77
CA ARG A 324 -7.77 1.03 -30.59
C ARG A 324 -7.87 2.08 -31.70
N GLY A 325 -6.92 3.02 -31.78
CA GLY A 325 -6.97 4.14 -32.71
C GLY A 325 -7.97 5.24 -32.36
N ASP A 326 -8.54 5.22 -31.15
CA ASP A 326 -9.51 6.20 -30.66
C ASP A 326 -8.80 7.43 -30.11
N LYS A 327 -8.49 8.37 -31.01
CA LYS A 327 -7.75 9.59 -30.68
C LYS A 327 -8.54 10.52 -29.75
N GLU A 328 -9.86 10.56 -29.86
CA GLU A 328 -10.70 11.45 -29.06
C GLU A 328 -10.71 11.00 -27.60
N ALA A 329 -10.92 9.70 -27.35
CA ALA A 329 -10.83 9.14 -26.00
C ALA A 329 -9.42 9.30 -25.41
N ALA A 330 -8.36 9.11 -26.20
CA ALA A 330 -6.98 9.30 -25.75
C ALA A 330 -6.74 10.75 -25.26
N VAL A 331 -7.21 11.75 -26.02
CA VAL A 331 -7.13 13.17 -25.62
C VAL A 331 -7.93 13.45 -24.35
N ALA A 332 -9.13 12.88 -24.23
CA ALA A 332 -9.94 13.04 -23.03
C ALA A 332 -9.28 12.44 -21.77
N PHE A 333 -8.67 11.25 -21.89
CA PHE A 333 -7.91 10.64 -20.80
C PHE A 333 -6.65 11.45 -20.46
N ALA A 334 -5.92 11.95 -21.45
CA ALA A 334 -4.75 12.80 -21.22
C ALA A 334 -5.13 14.09 -20.46
N ALA A 335 -6.23 14.75 -20.83
CA ALA A 335 -6.71 15.95 -20.13
C ALA A 335 -7.12 15.65 -18.66
N ARG A 336 -7.81 14.52 -18.42
CA ARG A 336 -8.15 14.08 -17.06
C ARG A 336 -6.92 13.74 -16.22
N LYS A 337 -5.93 13.07 -16.82
CA LYS A 337 -4.63 12.78 -16.21
C LYS A 337 -3.92 14.06 -15.77
N ASP A 338 -3.88 15.09 -16.62
CA ASP A 338 -3.25 16.37 -16.31
C ASP A 338 -3.96 17.12 -15.18
N ALA A 339 -5.30 17.07 -15.16
CA ALA A 339 -6.09 17.60 -14.05
C ALA A 339 -5.78 16.87 -12.72
N ALA A 340 -5.72 15.54 -12.74
CA ALA A 340 -5.37 14.73 -11.57
C ALA A 340 -3.94 14.99 -11.07
N ASN A 341 -2.97 15.13 -11.99
CA ASN A 341 -1.60 15.55 -11.65
C ASN A 341 -1.57 16.92 -10.97
N SER A 342 -2.40 17.87 -11.43
CA SER A 342 -2.51 19.19 -10.81
C SER A 342 -3.08 19.12 -9.39
N LYS A 343 -4.08 18.26 -9.15
CA LYS A 343 -4.60 17.97 -7.80
C LYS A 343 -3.51 17.38 -6.90
N LEU A 344 -2.70 16.44 -7.42
CA LEU A 344 -1.62 15.81 -6.67
C LEU A 344 -0.54 16.81 -6.26
N GLN A 345 -0.19 17.74 -7.16
CA GLN A 345 0.73 18.84 -6.86
C GLN A 345 0.18 19.75 -5.76
N ALA A 346 -1.10 20.11 -5.81
CA ALA A 346 -1.75 20.91 -4.78
C ALA A 346 -1.77 20.21 -3.41
N CYS A 347 -2.08 18.90 -3.39
CA CYS A 347 -2.01 18.07 -2.19
C CYS A 347 -0.58 18.06 -1.62
N SER A 348 0.42 17.81 -2.46
CA SER A 348 1.83 17.83 -2.06
C SER A 348 2.25 19.20 -1.49
N ALA A 349 1.81 20.30 -2.11
CA ALA A 349 2.10 21.64 -1.64
C ALA A 349 1.47 21.94 -0.26
N LYS A 350 0.23 21.51 -0.04
CA LYS A 350 -0.45 21.61 1.26
C LYS A 350 0.35 20.93 2.38
N TYR A 351 0.73 19.67 2.20
CA TYR A 351 1.46 18.93 3.24
C TYR A 351 2.90 19.43 3.42
N ASN A 352 3.55 19.91 2.35
CA ASN A 352 4.83 20.60 2.47
C ASN A 352 4.74 21.84 3.38
N THR A 353 3.67 22.65 3.25
CA THR A 353 3.43 23.82 4.12
C THR A 353 3.20 23.39 5.57
N LEU A 354 2.33 22.41 5.81
CA LEU A 354 2.05 21.90 7.17
C LEU A 354 3.31 21.35 7.85
N MET A 355 4.12 20.59 7.10
CA MET A 355 5.40 20.06 7.59
C MET A 355 6.43 21.18 7.85
N LYS A 356 6.42 22.25 7.05
CA LYS A 356 7.27 23.43 7.29
C LYS A 356 6.85 24.16 8.56
N GLU A 357 5.58 24.49 8.73
CA GLU A 357 5.05 25.17 9.92
C GLU A 357 5.33 24.40 11.21
N MET A 358 5.12 23.08 11.17
CA MET A 358 5.42 22.22 12.31
C MET A 358 6.90 22.24 12.67
N ARG A 359 7.81 22.22 11.68
CA ARG A 359 9.26 22.33 11.92
C ARG A 359 9.67 23.68 12.49
N GLU A 360 9.09 24.77 12.00
CA GLU A 360 9.38 26.13 12.48
C GLU A 360 8.93 26.32 13.93
N LYS A 361 7.85 25.67 14.35
CA LYS A 361 7.42 25.63 15.75
C LYS A 361 8.38 24.84 16.64
N GLY A 362 9.04 23.81 16.10
CA GLY A 362 9.91 22.91 16.85
C GLY A 362 9.15 22.12 17.92
N TRP A 363 9.89 21.54 18.86
CA TRP A 363 9.36 20.81 20.02
C TRP A 363 9.46 21.63 21.32
N ALA A 364 9.55 22.95 21.22
CA ALA A 364 9.88 23.85 22.34
C ALA A 364 8.86 23.82 23.47
#